data_AF-A0A5T4NRQ0-F1
#
_entry.id   AF-A0A5T4NRQ0-F1
#
_cell.length_a   1.000
_cell.length_b   1.000
_cell.length_c   1.000
_cell.angle_alpha   90.00
_cell.angle_beta   90.00
_cell.angle_gamma   90.00
#
_symmetry.space_group_name_H-M   'P 1'
#
loop_
_entity.id
_entity.type
_entity.pdbx_description
1 polymer ?
#
loop_
_entity_poly.entity_id
_entity_poly.type
_entity_poly.pdbx_seq_one_letter_code
_entity_poly.pdbx_strand_id
1 'polypeptide(L)' 'MNPELSIKIDYLKDRHNPEEVFEAMALYINAYRDFGQVLSNSIGIKADFNFQLNEIKSGSILSKLSV' A
#
# COMPACT_ATOMS: atom_id res chain seq x y z
N MET A 1 -4.74 4.30 21.64
CA MET A 1 -4.33 4.31 20.23
C MET A 1 -5.19 3.30 19.51
N ASN A 2 -5.89 3.69 18.45
CA ASN A 2 -6.61 2.72 17.63
C ASN A 2 -5.58 1.95 16.80
N PRO A 3 -5.72 0.63 16.64
CA PRO A 3 -4.83 -0.14 15.78
C PRO A 3 -5.01 0.34 14.32
N GLU A 4 -3.93 0.82 13.72
CA GLU A 4 -3.88 1.21 12.30
C GLU A 4 -3.12 0.15 11.51
N LEU A 5 -3.75 -0.38 10.47
CA LEU A 5 -3.11 -1.29 9.54
C LEU A 5 -2.30 -0.46 8.53
N SER A 6 -0.98 -0.62 8.54
CA SER A 6 -0.07 0.07 7.63
C SER A 6 0.61 -0.91 6.69
N ILE A 7 0.69 -0.56 5.40
CA ILE A 7 1.53 -1.27 4.43
C ILE A 7 2.86 -0.50 4.34
N LYS A 8 3.98 -1.20 4.57
CA LYS A 8 5.32 -0.64 4.47
C LYS A 8 6.12 -1.41 3.43
N ILE A 9 6.65 -0.72 2.44
CA ILE A 9 7.64 -1.26 1.49
C ILE A 9 8.94 -0.48 1.70
N ASP A 10 10.03 -1.19 2.00
CA ASP A 10 11.32 -0.55 2.22
C ASP A 10 11.92 -0.05 0.89
N TYR A 11 12.54 1.13 0.94
CA TYR A 11 13.28 1.68 -0.18
C TYR A 11 14.56 0.88 -0.41
N LEU A 12 14.75 0.42 -1.65
CA LEU A 12 15.98 -0.21 -2.10
C LEU A 12 16.70 0.73 -3.05
N LYS A 13 17.89 1.17 -2.65
CA LYS A 13 18.77 1.97 -3.48
C LYS A 13 19.19 1.17 -4.72
N ASP A 14 19.20 1.83 -5.88
CA ASP A 14 19.61 1.23 -7.16
C ASP A 14 18.78 -0.01 -7.57
N ARG A 15 17.50 -0.04 -7.17
CA ARG A 15 16.54 -1.08 -7.59
C ARG A 15 16.47 -1.12 -9.12
N HIS A 16 16.81 -2.26 -9.68
CA HIS A 16 16.40 -2.62 -11.04
C HIS A 16 14.89 -2.88 -11.03
N ASN A 17 14.15 -2.31 -11.98
CA ASN A 17 12.68 -2.36 -12.09
C ASN A 17 11.92 -1.60 -10.96
N PRO A 18 12.00 -0.26 -10.89
CA PRO A 18 11.30 0.53 -9.88
C PRO A 18 9.76 0.39 -9.93
N GLU A 19 9.18 0.02 -11.07
CA GLU A 19 7.76 -0.26 -11.27
C GLU A 19 7.22 -1.36 -10.35
N GLU A 20 8.05 -2.35 -10.00
CA GLU A 20 7.66 -3.47 -9.13
C GLU A 20 7.24 -3.00 -7.73
N VAL A 21 7.71 -1.85 -7.26
CA VAL A 21 7.27 -1.27 -5.97
C VAL A 21 5.78 -0.92 -6.02
N PHE A 22 5.33 -0.35 -7.14
CA PHE A 22 3.94 0.04 -7.33
C PHE A 22 3.05 -1.18 -7.53
N GLU A 23 3.53 -2.18 -8.28
CA GLU A 23 2.83 -3.46 -8.43
C GLU A 23 2.65 -4.18 -7.09
N ALA A 24 3.73 -4.29 -6.30
CA ALA A 24 3.68 -4.87 -4.97
C ALA A 24 2.69 -4.13 -4.06
N MET A 25 2.72 -2.79 -4.07
CA MET A 25 1.77 -1.97 -3.30
C MET A 25 0.32 -2.26 -3.70
N ALA A 26 0.03 -2.33 -5.00
CA ALA A 26 -1.31 -2.65 -5.50
C ALA A 26 -1.76 -4.04 -5.06
N LEU A 27 -0.89 -5.05 -5.15
CA LEU A 27 -1.18 -6.42 -4.70
C LEU A 27 -1.49 -6.48 -3.20
N TYR A 28 -0.69 -5.80 -2.37
CA TYR A 28 -0.95 -5.74 -0.92
C TYR A 28 -2.29 -5.07 -0.62
N ILE A 29 -2.58 -3.92 -1.21
CA ILE A 29 -3.84 -3.19 -1.00
C ILE A 29 -5.04 -4.08 -1.36
N ASN A 30 -4.98 -4.77 -2.50
CA ASN A 30 -6.07 -5.65 -2.94
C ASN A 30 -6.23 -6.86 -2.00
N ALA A 31 -5.13 -7.52 -1.62
CA ALA A 31 -5.19 -8.65 -0.70
C ALA A 31 -5.79 -8.27 0.66
N TYR A 32 -5.44 -7.11 1.20
CA TYR A 32 -6.02 -6.65 2.47
C TYR A 32 -7.48 -6.22 2.32
N ARG A 33 -7.89 -5.65 1.18
CA ARG A 33 -9.30 -5.35 0.91
C ARG A 33 -10.12 -6.64 0.88
N ASP A 34 -9.66 -7.64 0.15
CA ASP A 34 -10.32 -8.93 0.04
C ASP A 34 -10.39 -9.63 1.41
N PHE A 35 -9.31 -9.61 2.17
CA PHE A 35 -9.27 -10.15 3.53
C PHE A 35 -10.24 -9.44 4.47
N GLY A 36 -10.25 -8.10 4.47
CA GLY A 36 -11.18 -7.30 5.25
C GLY A 36 -12.63 -7.62 4.90
N GLN A 37 -12.94 -7.75 3.61
CA GLN A 37 -14.28 -8.10 3.13
C GLN A 37 -14.71 -9.50 3.61
N VAL A 38 -13.81 -10.48 3.57
CA VAL A 38 -14.09 -11.83 4.10
C VAL A 38 -14.41 -11.78 5.60
N LEU A 39 -13.60 -11.05 6.37
CA LEU A 39 -13.82 -10.89 7.81
C LEU A 39 -15.13 -10.19 8.12
N SER A 40 -15.42 -9.07 7.45
CA SER A 40 -16.64 -8.28 7.69
C SER A 40 -17.90 -9.08 7.36
N ASN A 41 -17.88 -9.84 6.25
CA ASN A 41 -18.93 -10.77 5.88
C ASN A 41 -19.16 -11.85 6.93
N SER A 42 -18.09 -12.37 7.55
CA SER A 42 -18.19 -13.44 8.56
C SER A 42 -18.93 -13.03 9.83
N ILE A 43 -18.96 -11.73 10.13
CA ILE A 43 -19.63 -11.15 11.31
C ILE A 43 -20.87 -10.31 10.95
N GLY A 44 -21.32 -10.35 9.70
CA GLY A 44 -22.52 -9.63 9.24
C GLY A 44 -22.38 -8.11 9.20
N ILE A 45 -21.16 -7.58 9.21
CA ILE A 45 -20.89 -6.14 9.16
C ILE A 45 -20.59 -5.73 7.72
N LYS A 46 -21.25 -4.67 7.23
CA LYS A 46 -20.82 -3.98 6.02
C LYS A 46 -19.76 -2.95 6.38
N ALA A 47 -18.51 -3.27 6.08
CA ALA A 47 -17.39 -2.37 6.26
C ALA A 47 -16.71 -2.15 4.90
N ASP A 48 -16.54 -0.89 4.52
CA ASP A 48 -15.81 -0.49 3.32
C ASP A 48 -14.34 -0.27 3.68
N PHE A 49 -13.47 -1.18 3.23
CA PHE A 49 -12.04 -1.08 3.45
C PHE A 49 -11.38 -0.21 2.38
N ASN A 50 -11.21 1.07 2.70
CA ASN A 50 -10.55 2.04 1.83
C ASN A 50 -9.13 2.31 2.33
N PHE A 51 -8.14 1.97 1.50
CA PHE A 51 -6.75 2.34 1.73
C PHE A 51 -6.48 3.68 1.06
N GLN A 52 -6.02 4.65 1.85
CA GLN A 52 -5.57 5.95 1.37
C GLN A 52 -4.06 6.06 1.52
N LEU A 53 -3.37 6.48 0.46
CA LEU A 53 -1.97 6.84 0.54
C LEU A 53 -1.84 8.19 1.26
N ASN A 54 -1.62 8.14 2.58
CA ASN A 54 -1.61 9.33 3.44
C ASN A 54 -0.27 10.08 3.40
N GLU A 55 0.85 9.35 3.39
CA GLU A 55 2.19 9.96 3.45
C GLU A 55 3.25 9.01 2.89
N ILE A 56 4.27 9.56 2.24
CA ILE A 56 5.50 8.84 1.87
C ILE A 56 6.57 9.24 2.90
N LYS A 57 6.76 8.42 3.94
CA LYS A 57 7.79 8.68 4.96
C LYS A 57 9.14 8.11 4.53
N SER A 58 10.02 9.03 4.11
CA SER A 58 11.46 8.89 3.82
C SER A 58 11.88 7.87 2.74
N GLY A 59 12.29 8.42 1.60
CA GLY A 59 12.88 7.69 0.46
C GLY A 59 12.28 8.13 -0.88
N SER A 60 12.31 9.43 -1.15
CA SER A 60 11.62 10.08 -2.28
C SER A 60 11.99 9.49 -3.65
N ILE A 61 11.00 9.39 -4.55
CA ILE A 61 11.23 9.12 -5.97
C ILE A 61 11.57 10.45 -6.64
N LEU A 62 12.80 10.61 -7.12
CA LEU A 62 13.31 11.82 -7.74
C LEU A 62 13.37 11.63 -9.26
N SER A 63 12.51 12.32 -10.01
CA SER A 63 12.57 12.37 -11.47
C SER A 63 13.24 13.68 -11.90
N LYS A 64 14.30 13.59 -12.72
CA LYS A 64 14.96 14.74 -13.33
C LYS A 64 14.85 14.64 -14.85
N LEU A 65 14.41 15.74 -15.47
CA LEU A 65 14.53 15.97 -16.91
C LEU A 65 15.69 16.93 -17.11
N SER A 66 16.67 16.55 -17.92
CA SER A 66 17.75 17.44 -18.39
C SER A 66 17.49 17.84 -19.83
N VAL A 67 17.72 19.12 -20.14
CA VAL A 67 17.83 19.65 -21.51
C VAL A 67 19.28 19.53 -21.95
#